data_AF-A0A7L2LQJ8-F1
#
_entry.id   AF-A0A7L2LQJ8-F1
#
_cell.length_a   1.000
_cell.length_b   1.000
_cell.length_c   1.000
_cell.angle_alpha   90.00
_cell.angle_beta   90.00
_cell.angle_gamma   90.00
#
_symmetry.space_group_name_H-M   'P 1'
#
loop_
_entity.id
_entity.type
_entity.pdbx_description
1 polymer ?
#
loop_
_entity_poly.entity_id
_entity_poly.type
_entity_poly.pdbx_seq_one_letter_code
_entity_poly.pdbx_strand_id
1 'polypeptide(L)'
;QFWHFGEWIDVVVDDRLPVNEAGELLFVSSVYKNVFWGALLEKAYAKLCGSYEDLQIGQVSEALVDFTGGVNTRIKLAEAPPDLWNIMTRATYSRSLMGC
;
A
#
# COMPACT_ATOMS: atom_id res chain seq x y z
N GLN A 1 -11.30 -1.53 4.30
CA GLN A 1 -11.79 -1.74 2.93
C GLN A 1 -10.62 -1.68 1.98
N PHE A 2 -10.65 -2.50 0.94
CA PHE A 2 -9.69 -2.49 -0.16
C PHE A 2 -10.44 -2.46 -1.48
N TRP A 3 -9.93 -1.74 -2.45
CA TRP A 3 -10.38 -1.83 -3.82
C TRP A 3 -9.80 -3.09 -4.43
N HIS A 4 -10.64 -3.93 -5.02
CA HIS A 4 -10.18 -5.15 -5.65
C HIS A 4 -11.07 -5.46 -6.86
N PHE A 5 -10.44 -5.57 -8.03
CA PHE A 5 -11.11 -5.85 -9.31
C PHE A 5 -12.37 -5.02 -9.63
N GLY A 6 -12.40 -3.76 -9.20
CA GLY A 6 -13.49 -2.83 -9.55
C GLY A 6 -14.52 -2.61 -8.44
N GLU A 7 -14.36 -3.24 -7.27
CA GLU A 7 -15.30 -3.11 -6.16
C GLU A 7 -14.55 -2.90 -4.83
N TRP A 8 -15.24 -2.26 -3.87
CA TRP A 8 -14.73 -2.10 -2.52
C TRP A 8 -15.09 -3.34 -1.68
N ILE A 9 -14.08 -4.00 -1.13
CA ILE A 9 -14.19 -5.20 -0.30
C ILE A 9 -13.88 -4.87 1.15
N ASP A 10 -14.80 -5.23 2.04
CA ASP A 10 -14.59 -5.21 3.49
C ASP A 10 -13.84 -6.46 3.95
N VAL A 11 -12.64 -6.27 4.52
CA VAL A 11 -11.84 -7.35 5.07
C VAL A 11 -11.75 -7.20 6.59
N VAL A 12 -12.30 -8.20 7.29
CA VAL A 12 -12.27 -8.28 8.75
C VAL A 12 -11.13 -9.18 9.19
N VAL A 13 -10.32 -8.72 10.14
CA VAL A 13 -9.23 -9.47 10.78
C VAL A 13 -9.33 -9.36 12.29
N ASP A 14 -8.86 -10.38 12.99
CA ASP A 14 -8.60 -10.32 14.43
C ASP A 14 -7.28 -9.59 14.74
N ASP A 15 -7.03 -9.35 16.02
CA ASP A 15 -5.88 -8.60 16.54
C ASP A 15 -4.62 -9.45 16.82
N ARG A 16 -4.62 -10.75 16.52
CA ARG A 16 -3.43 -11.59 16.66
C ARG A 16 -2.43 -11.28 15.57
N LEU A 17 -1.28 -10.75 15.96
CA LEU A 17 -0.21 -10.38 15.03
C LEU A 17 0.98 -11.36 15.16
N PRO A 18 1.66 -11.68 14.05
CA PRO A 18 2.89 -12.48 14.09
C PRO A 18 4.00 -11.74 14.84
N VAL A 19 4.55 -12.39 15.87
CA VAL A 19 5.63 -11.86 16.71
C VAL A 19 6.78 -12.86 16.81
N ASN A 20 8.00 -12.35 17.05
CA ASN A 20 9.17 -13.17 17.37
C ASN A 20 9.13 -13.66 18.83
N GLU A 21 10.15 -14.43 19.24
CA GLU A 21 10.29 -14.94 20.61
C GLU A 21 10.41 -13.83 21.67
N ALA A 22 10.89 -12.65 21.28
CA ALA A 22 10.97 -11.46 22.14
C ALA A 22 9.66 -10.68 22.24
N GLY A 23 8.62 -11.09 21.49
CA GLY A 23 7.31 -10.43 21.44
C GLY A 23 7.27 -9.21 20.51
N GLU A 24 8.25 -9.04 19.63
CA GLU A 24 8.30 -7.96 18.66
C GLU A 24 7.61 -8.36 17.35
N LEU A 25 6.92 -7.42 16.70
CA LEU A 25 6.22 -7.66 15.44
C LEU A 25 7.20 -8.08 14.34
N LEU A 26 6.87 -9.14 13.61
CA LEU A 26 7.70 -9.65 12.52
C LEU A 26 7.61 -8.81 11.23
N PHE A 27 6.48 -8.14 11.02
CA PHE A 27 6.19 -7.37 9.82
C PHE A 27 6.03 -5.88 10.14
N VAL A 28 5.14 -5.15 9.45
CA VAL A 28 4.96 -3.71 9.63
C VAL A 28 4.74 -3.38 11.11
N SER A 29 5.57 -2.48 11.63
CA SER A 29 5.50 -1.99 13.00
C SER A 29 5.73 -0.49 13.04
N SER A 30 5.14 0.17 14.03
CA SER A 30 5.35 1.60 14.24
C SER A 30 6.56 1.82 15.17
N VAL A 31 7.30 2.89 14.91
CA VAL A 31 8.31 3.42 15.86
C VAL A 31 7.64 3.92 17.14
N TYR A 32 6.36 4.33 17.06
CA TYR A 32 5.58 4.76 18.22
C TYR A 32 4.94 3.56 18.91
N LYS A 33 5.07 3.51 20.24
CA LYS A 33 4.43 2.48 21.06
C LYS A 33 2.90 2.57 20.92
N ASN A 34 2.26 1.41 20.99
CA ASN A 34 0.79 1.25 20.95
C ASN A 34 0.12 1.71 19.64
N VAL A 35 0.85 1.78 18.53
CA VAL A 35 0.31 2.09 17.21
C VAL A 35 0.34 0.84 16.33
N PHE A 36 -0.80 0.16 16.22
CA PHE A 36 -0.91 -1.15 15.54
C PHE A 36 -1.69 -1.12 14.22
N TRP A 37 -2.28 0.03 13.84
CA TRP A 37 -3.13 0.10 12.65
C TRP A 37 -2.38 -0.32 11.37
N GLY A 38 -1.09 -0.01 11.26
CA GLY A 38 -0.26 -0.42 10.12
C GLY A 38 -0.10 -1.93 10.04
N ALA A 39 0.17 -2.58 11.18
CA ALA A 39 0.29 -4.04 11.27
C ALA A 39 -1.05 -4.74 10.95
N LEU A 40 -2.16 -4.19 11.43
CA LEU A 40 -3.50 -4.71 11.15
C LEU A 40 -3.92 -4.49 9.70
N LEU A 41 -3.55 -3.35 9.11
CA LEU A 41 -3.78 -3.04 7.70
C LEU A 41 -3.03 -4.02 6.81
N GLU A 42 -1.75 -4.26 7.08
CA GLU A 42 -0.95 -5.25 6.38
C GLU A 42 -1.54 -6.67 6.54
N LYS A 43 -1.96 -7.05 7.75
CA LYS A 43 -2.64 -8.35 7.97
C LYS A 43 -3.90 -8.50 7.13
N ALA A 44 -4.73 -7.45 7.07
CA ALA A 44 -5.95 -7.46 6.28
C ALA A 44 -5.64 -7.55 4.78
N TYR A 45 -4.58 -6.89 4.33
CA TYR A 45 -4.14 -6.98 2.94
C TYR A 45 -3.54 -8.36 2.61
N ALA A 46 -2.73 -8.94 3.50
CA ALA A 46 -2.23 -10.31 3.40
C ALA A 46 -3.39 -11.32 3.28
N LYS A 47 -4.45 -11.15 4.08
CA LYS A 47 -5.66 -11.99 4.00
C LYS A 47 -6.37 -11.86 2.64
N LEU A 48 -6.39 -10.67 2.05
CA LEU A 48 -6.97 -10.45 0.72
C LEU A 48 -6.14 -11.12 -0.37
N CYS A 49 -4.80 -11.03 -0.28
CA CYS A 49 -3.87 -11.61 -1.25
C CYS A 49 -3.68 -13.13 -1.10
N GLY A 50 -3.96 -13.69 0.08
CA GLY A 50 -3.85 -15.11 0.40
C GLY A 50 -3.07 -15.35 1.69
N SER A 51 -1.84 -14.83 1.76
CA SER A 51 -0.95 -14.93 2.90
C SER A 51 0.02 -13.75 2.98
N TYR A 52 0.80 -13.68 4.07
CA TYR A 52 1.90 -12.71 4.20
C TYR A 52 3.02 -12.94 3.18
N GLU A 53 3.23 -14.20 2.75
CA GLU A 53 4.26 -14.54 1.76
C GLU A 53 3.89 -14.02 0.37
N ASP A 54 2.60 -14.06 0.04
CA ASP A 54 2.08 -13.55 -1.24
C ASP A 54 2.27 -12.03 -1.41
N LEU A 55 2.47 -11.28 -0.31
CA LEU A 55 2.77 -9.85 -0.37
C LEU A 55 4.17 -9.53 -0.90
N GLN A 56 5.11 -10.48 -0.87
CA GLN A 56 6.51 -10.23 -1.26
C GLN A 56 6.71 -10.01 -2.77
N ILE A 57 5.74 -10.42 -3.60
CA ILE A 57 5.90 -10.50 -5.05
C ILE A 57 5.19 -9.33 -5.77
N GLY A 58 4.52 -8.43 -5.04
CA GLY A 58 3.72 -7.33 -5.60
C GLY A 58 4.49 -6.04 -5.92
N GLN A 59 3.88 -5.17 -6.74
CA GLN A 59 4.40 -3.82 -7.01
C GLN A 59 3.69 -2.77 -6.15
N VAL A 60 4.44 -1.81 -5.59
CA VAL A 60 3.89 -0.75 -4.72
C VAL A 60 2.76 0.04 -5.41
N SER A 61 2.86 0.28 -6.73
CA SER A 61 1.81 1.00 -7.45
C SER A 61 0.50 0.21 -7.57
N GLU A 62 0.55 -1.12 -7.56
CA GLU A 62 -0.65 -1.97 -7.57
C GLU A 62 -1.30 -1.92 -6.19
N ALA A 63 -0.52 -2.05 -5.12
CA ALA A 63 -1.01 -1.86 -3.75
C ALA A 63 -1.64 -0.47 -3.55
N LEU A 64 -1.07 0.59 -4.14
CA LEU A 64 -1.67 1.92 -4.10
C LEU A 64 -3.02 2.01 -4.81
N VAL A 65 -3.22 1.26 -5.90
CA VAL A 65 -4.55 1.15 -6.53
C VAL A 65 -5.51 0.43 -5.59
N ASP A 66 -5.09 -0.67 -4.98
CA ASP A 66 -5.94 -1.43 -4.06
C ASP A 66 -6.28 -0.65 -2.78
N PHE A 67 -5.42 0.29 -2.36
CA PHE A 67 -5.69 1.15 -1.21
C PHE A 67 -6.55 2.38 -1.53
N THR A 68 -6.63 2.80 -2.80
CA THR A 68 -7.26 4.08 -3.17
C THR A 68 -8.42 3.96 -4.16
N GLY A 69 -8.52 2.86 -4.90
CA GLY A 69 -9.37 2.73 -6.07
C GLY A 69 -8.99 3.64 -7.24
N GLY A 70 -7.81 4.27 -7.17
CA GLY A 70 -7.32 5.20 -8.18
C GLY A 70 -6.69 4.51 -9.40
N VAL A 71 -6.10 5.32 -10.27
CA VAL A 71 -5.29 4.83 -11.40
C VAL A 71 -3.82 5.12 -11.14
N ASN A 72 -2.95 4.20 -11.52
CA ASN A 72 -1.50 4.42 -11.46
C ASN A 72 -0.93 4.80 -12.84
N THR A 73 0.04 5.72 -12.82
CA THR A 73 0.82 6.11 -14.00
C THR A 73 2.29 6.05 -13.61
N ARG A 74 3.11 5.39 -14.44
CA ARG A 74 4.56 5.30 -14.22
C ARG A 74 5.30 6.06 -15.30
N ILE A 75 6.30 6.84 -14.88
CA ILE A 75 7.17 7.60 -15.79
C ILE A 75 8.59 7.09 -15.58
N LYS A 76 9.21 6.57 -16.63
CA LYS A 76 10.65 6.25 -16.61
C LYS A 76 11.42 7.55 -16.69
N LEU A 77 12.20 7.87 -15.67
CA LEU A 77 12.96 9.13 -15.62
C LEU A 77 13.98 9.26 -16.76
N ALA A 78 14.55 8.15 -17.23
CA ALA A 78 15.46 8.14 -18.39
C ALA A 78 14.78 8.51 -19.72
N GLU A 79 13.46 8.36 -19.81
CA GLU A 79 12.62 8.64 -20.98
C GLU A 79 11.55 9.69 -20.61
N ALA A 80 11.87 10.59 -19.68
CA ALA A 80 10.92 11.57 -19.16
C ALA A 80 10.46 12.54 -20.25
N PRO A 81 9.15 12.83 -20.33
CA PRO A 81 8.65 13.80 -21.28
C PRO A 81 9.14 15.22 -20.91
N PRO A 82 9.33 16.12 -21.91
CA PRO A 82 9.87 17.45 -21.66
C PRO A 82 8.98 18.32 -20.75
N ASP A 83 7.69 17.98 -20.64
CA ASP A 83 6.71 18.64 -19.79
C ASP A 83 6.46 17.92 -18.45
N LEU A 84 7.38 17.04 -18.00
CA LEU A 84 7.27 16.30 -16.74
C LEU A 84 6.88 17.18 -15.54
N TRP A 85 7.49 18.37 -15.42
CA TRP A 85 7.16 19.30 -14.33
C TRP A 85 5.71 19.77 -14.36
N ASN A 86 5.14 20.00 -15.55
CA ASN A 86 3.74 20.35 -15.70
C ASN A 86 2.84 19.18 -15.33
N ILE A 87 3.21 17.94 -15.71
CA ILE A 87 2.50 16.73 -15.33
C ILE A 87 2.47 16.58 -13.80
N MET A 88 3.63 16.70 -13.13
CA MET A 88 3.75 16.63 -11.67
C MET A 88 2.97 17.75 -10.97
N THR A 89 3.01 18.96 -11.51
CA THR A 89 2.26 20.11 -10.98
C THR A 89 0.75 19.83 -11.04
N ARG A 90 0.25 19.35 -12.19
CA ARG A 90 -1.16 18.96 -12.34
C ARG A 90 -1.54 17.82 -11.39
N ALA A 91 -0.68 16.80 -11.25
CA ALA A 91 -0.87 15.70 -10.31
C ALA A 91 -0.96 16.19 -8.86
N THR A 92 -0.14 17.16 -8.48
CA THR A 92 -0.20 17.79 -7.15
C THR A 92 -1.53 18.51 -6.94
N TYR A 93 -1.96 19.31 -7.91
CA TYR A 93 -3.24 20.03 -7.85
C TYR A 93 -4.45 19.10 -7.79
N SER A 94 -4.38 17.94 -8.44
CA SER A 94 -5.43 16.90 -8.38
C SER A 94 -5.36 16.04 -7.13
N ARG A 95 -4.44 16.33 -6.19
CA ARG A 95 -4.21 15.53 -4.97
C ARG A 95 -3.83 14.07 -5.24
N SER A 96 -3.14 13.83 -6.36
CA SER A 96 -2.60 12.52 -6.68
C SER A 96 -1.46 12.17 -5.73
N LEU A 97 -1.34 10.89 -5.40
CA LEU A 97 -0.18 10.35 -4.69
C LEU A 97 0.97 10.21 -5.70
N MET A 98 2.13 10.76 -5.37
CA MET A 98 3.35 10.63 -6.18
C MET A 98 4.43 9.96 -5.35
N GLY A 99 5.10 8.97 -5.94
CA GLY A 99 6.26 8.28 -5.39
C GLY A 99 7.33 8.13 -6.47
N CYS A 100 8.58 7.91 -6.05
CA CYS A 100 9.72 7.68 -6.93
C CYS A 100 10.44 6.37 -6.60
#